data_AF-A0A1J5DPP4-F1
#
_entry.id   AF-A0A1J5DPP4-F1
#
_cell.length_a   1.000
_cell.length_b   1.000
_cell.length_c   1.000
_cell.angle_alpha   90.00
_cell.angle_beta   90.00
_cell.angle_gamma   90.00
#
_symmetry.space_group_name_H-M   'P 1'
#
loop_
_entity.id
_entity.type
_entity.pdbx_description
1 polymer ?
#
loop_
_entity_poly.entity_id
_entity_poly.type
_entity_poly.pdbx_seq_one_letter_code
_entity_poly.pdbx_strand_id
1 'polypeptide(L)'
;MTETPPKDDGVLRCEKQGRCWRDPPVTKEIAATLDRHLREQRALYPALHTLELKISGCSSFCGLGEATLLVVGQDDLEPPRYRFSVRTQAGESQWHQIWLGEALSPEQVPAALSALLDLFLQVSLVDETFQQAVNRLGSKIFAEEIEDLFAGRRSAR
;
A
#
# COMPACT_ATOMS: atom_id res chain seq x y z
N MET A 1 19.20 -26.91 -1.45
CA MET A 1 18.13 -25.96 -1.07
C MET A 1 18.73 -24.58 -1.21
N THR A 2 18.44 -23.88 -2.30
CA THR A 2 18.89 -22.51 -2.51
C THR A 2 17.96 -21.60 -1.73
N GLU A 3 18.42 -21.11 -0.57
CA GLU A 3 17.74 -20.03 0.14
C GLU A 3 17.71 -18.82 -0.79
N THR A 4 16.52 -18.49 -1.28
CA THR A 4 16.27 -17.23 -1.96
C THR A 4 16.59 -16.12 -0.96
N PRO A 5 17.46 -15.15 -1.29
CA PRO A 5 17.75 -14.05 -0.38
C PRO A 5 16.44 -13.37 0.04
N PRO A 6 16.31 -12.90 1.29
CA PRO A 6 15.11 -12.19 1.72
C PRO A 6 14.86 -11.06 0.72
N LYS A 7 13.69 -11.10 0.07
CA LYS A 7 13.24 -10.00 -0.78
C LYS A 7 13.23 -8.78 0.13
N ASP A 8 13.94 -7.73 -0.29
CA ASP A 8 14.10 -6.44 0.38
C ASP A 8 12.91 -6.12 1.30
N ASP A 9 13.11 -6.16 2.62
CA ASP A 9 12.05 -6.07 3.65
C ASP A 9 11.46 -4.65 3.79
N GLY A 10 11.64 -3.81 2.77
CA GLY A 10 11.25 -2.43 2.75
C GLY A 10 10.17 -2.11 1.74
N VAL A 11 9.82 -0.83 1.66
CA VAL A 11 8.93 -0.31 0.62
C VAL A 11 9.69 -0.27 -0.70
N LEU A 12 9.27 -1.11 -1.67
CA LEU A 12 9.93 -1.14 -2.97
C LEU A 12 9.47 0.06 -3.81
N ARG A 13 10.40 0.61 -4.59
CA ARG A 13 10.20 1.83 -5.36
C ARG A 13 10.18 1.53 -6.85
N CYS A 14 9.57 2.42 -7.64
CA CYS A 14 9.72 2.40 -9.09
C CYS A 14 11.22 2.45 -9.49
N GLU A 15 11.62 1.64 -10.47
CA GLU A 15 13.01 1.52 -10.95
C GLU A 15 13.61 2.86 -11.45
N LYS A 16 12.73 3.78 -11.87
CA LYS A 16 13.10 5.10 -12.39
C LYS A 16 12.88 6.24 -11.38
N GLN A 17 12.65 5.93 -10.10
CA GLN A 17 12.40 6.95 -9.08
C GLN A 17 13.52 8.00 -9.05
N GLY A 18 13.16 9.28 -9.00
CA GLY A 18 14.08 10.43 -9.02
C GLY A 18 14.79 10.69 -10.36
N ARG A 19 14.53 9.88 -11.40
CA ARG A 19 15.06 10.05 -12.76
C ARG A 19 13.96 10.17 -13.81
N CYS A 20 12.72 9.83 -13.46
CA CYS A 20 11.57 9.96 -14.33
C CYS A 20 10.98 11.37 -14.21
N TRP A 21 10.72 12.02 -15.33
CA TRP A 21 10.09 13.35 -15.36
C TRP A 21 8.64 13.34 -14.83
N ARG A 22 7.99 12.15 -14.78
CA ARG A 22 6.64 11.96 -14.22
C ARG A 22 6.64 11.59 -12.73
N ASP A 23 7.79 11.43 -12.10
CA ASP A 23 7.90 11.04 -10.70
C ASP A 23 8.13 12.32 -9.86
N PRO A 24 7.12 12.78 -9.09
CA PRO A 24 7.28 13.96 -8.26
C PRO A 24 8.38 13.74 -7.21
N PRO A 25 9.23 14.75 -6.92
CA PRO A 25 10.29 14.60 -5.91
C PRO A 25 9.78 14.10 -4.55
N VAL A 26 8.57 14.51 -4.16
CA VAL A 26 7.92 14.11 -2.90
C VAL A 26 7.68 12.59 -2.78
N THR A 27 7.61 11.84 -3.90
CA THR A 27 7.44 10.38 -3.86
C THR A 27 8.57 9.69 -3.08
N LYS A 28 9.80 10.21 -3.16
CA LYS A 28 10.95 9.66 -2.42
C LYS A 28 10.80 9.84 -0.91
N GLU A 29 10.26 10.98 -0.49
CA GLU A 29 10.04 11.31 0.92
C GLU A 29 8.91 10.48 1.53
N ILE A 30 7.82 10.30 0.77
CA ILE A 30 6.75 9.38 1.14
C ILE A 30 7.31 7.96 1.28
N ALA A 31 8.06 7.47 0.29
CA ALA A 31 8.64 6.13 0.31
C ALA A 31 9.51 5.88 1.55
N ALA A 32 10.35 6.85 1.93
CA ALA A 32 11.18 6.75 3.13
C ALA A 32 10.34 6.72 4.42
N THR A 33 9.25 7.49 4.47
CA THR A 33 8.33 7.51 5.61
C THR A 33 7.58 6.19 5.74
N LEU A 34 7.06 5.65 4.63
CA LEU A 34 6.38 4.35 4.62
C LEU A 34 7.34 3.20 4.98
N ASP A 35 8.60 3.25 4.51
CA ASP A 35 9.61 2.23 4.82
C ASP A 35 9.89 2.14 6.32
N ARG A 36 10.14 3.29 6.96
CA ARG A 36 10.33 3.36 8.41
C ARG A 36 9.11 2.81 9.15
N HIS A 37 7.92 3.27 8.76
CA HIS A 37 6.68 2.86 9.41
C HIS A 37 6.41 1.35 9.28
N LEU A 38 6.59 0.80 8.07
CA LEU A 38 6.39 -0.63 7.84
C LEU A 38 7.40 -1.49 8.61
N ARG A 39 8.67 -1.08 8.69
CA ARG A 39 9.69 -1.78 9.49
C ARG A 39 9.33 -1.81 10.98
N GLU A 40 8.88 -0.68 11.53
CA GLU A 40 8.42 -0.58 12.93
C GLU A 40 7.24 -1.52 13.20
N GLN A 41 6.25 -1.54 12.31
CA GLN A 41 5.08 -2.42 12.43
C GLN A 41 5.44 -3.90 12.29
N ARG A 42 6.32 -4.26 11.35
CA ARG A 42 6.80 -5.64 11.16
C ARG A 42 7.60 -6.16 12.35
N ALA A 43 8.30 -5.30 13.09
CA ALA A 43 8.98 -5.70 14.31
C ALA A 43 8.00 -6.14 15.41
N LEU A 44 6.76 -5.63 15.38
CA LEU A 44 5.71 -5.92 16.36
C LEU A 44 4.76 -7.03 15.91
N TYR A 45 4.49 -7.12 14.60
CA TYR A 45 3.45 -7.98 14.04
C TYR A 45 3.99 -8.87 12.91
N PRO A 46 4.27 -10.16 13.18
CA PRO A 46 4.78 -11.10 12.18
C PRO A 46 3.89 -11.28 10.94
N ALA A 47 2.57 -11.09 11.07
CA ALA A 47 1.61 -11.16 9.97
C ALA A 47 1.92 -10.16 8.83
N LEU A 48 2.68 -9.09 9.12
CA LEU A 48 3.07 -8.07 8.15
C LEU A 48 4.35 -8.40 7.37
N HIS A 49 5.07 -9.47 7.73
CA HIS A 49 6.33 -9.83 7.05
C HIS A 49 6.12 -10.21 5.58
N THR A 50 4.94 -10.74 5.25
CA THR A 50 4.57 -11.14 3.89
C THR A 50 3.98 -10.00 3.05
N LEU A 51 3.70 -8.84 3.65
CA LEU A 51 3.09 -7.70 2.96
C LEU A 51 4.10 -7.01 2.04
N GLU A 52 4.05 -7.25 0.74
CA GLU A 52 4.85 -6.46 -0.21
C GLU A 52 4.17 -5.11 -0.47
N LEU A 53 4.77 -4.01 0.02
CA LEU A 53 4.33 -2.63 -0.23
C LEU A 53 5.22 -1.96 -1.28
N LYS A 54 4.60 -1.34 -2.26
CA LYS A 54 5.28 -0.58 -3.31
C LYS A 54 4.74 0.82 -3.49
N ILE A 55 5.60 1.73 -3.96
CA ILE A 55 5.23 3.10 -4.32
C ILE A 55 5.79 3.54 -5.69
N SER A 56 4.94 4.22 -6.45
CA SER A 56 5.27 4.93 -7.71
C SER A 56 4.74 6.34 -7.66
N GLY A 57 5.46 7.30 -8.25
CA GLY A 57 5.01 8.69 -8.39
C GLY A 57 4.05 8.94 -9.56
N CYS A 58 3.79 7.94 -10.41
CA CYS A 58 2.87 8.07 -11.55
C CYS A 58 2.02 6.82 -11.77
N SER A 59 0.97 6.98 -12.57
CA SER A 59 0.00 5.94 -12.93
C SER A 59 0.52 4.92 -13.97
N SER A 60 1.78 5.03 -14.42
CA SER A 60 2.34 4.16 -15.48
C SER A 60 2.79 2.77 -15.01
N PHE A 61 2.64 2.45 -13.72
CA PHE A 61 2.95 1.14 -13.12
C PHE A 61 4.37 0.56 -13.40
N CYS A 62 5.33 1.40 -13.78
CA CYS A 62 6.68 0.94 -14.12
C CYS A 62 7.37 0.28 -12.91
N GLY A 63 7.76 -0.99 -13.05
CA GLY A 63 8.43 -1.73 -11.97
C GLY A 63 7.53 -2.09 -10.77
N LEU A 64 6.21 -1.86 -10.86
CA LEU A 64 5.29 -2.13 -9.76
C LEU A 64 5.00 -3.63 -9.55
N GLY A 65 5.38 -4.52 -10.48
CA GLY A 65 5.48 -5.98 -10.28
C GLY A 65 4.28 -6.63 -9.56
N GLU A 66 4.54 -7.69 -8.79
CA GLU A 66 3.53 -8.51 -8.07
C GLU A 66 3.19 -8.04 -6.66
N ALA A 67 3.51 -6.79 -6.30
CA ALA A 67 3.29 -6.31 -4.94
C ALA A 67 1.82 -6.37 -4.52
N THR A 68 1.59 -6.76 -3.26
CA THR A 68 0.25 -6.90 -2.69
C THR A 68 -0.44 -5.54 -2.55
N LEU A 69 0.27 -4.55 -1.98
CA LEU A 69 -0.24 -3.20 -1.74
C LEU A 69 0.61 -2.19 -2.50
N LEU A 70 -0.06 -1.27 -3.17
CA LEU A 70 0.53 -0.28 -4.07
C LEU A 70 0.07 1.12 -3.69
N VAL A 71 1.00 2.06 -3.61
CA VAL A 71 0.75 3.49 -3.52
C VAL A 71 1.10 4.11 -4.87
N VAL A 72 0.11 4.64 -5.57
CA VAL A 72 0.26 5.07 -6.96
C VAL A 72 -0.03 6.56 -7.08
N GLY A 73 0.98 7.32 -7.51
CA GLY A 73 0.82 8.73 -7.84
C GLY A 73 -0.15 8.93 -9.01
N GLN A 74 -1.01 9.93 -8.89
CA GLN A 74 -1.95 10.36 -9.92
C GLN A 74 -1.32 11.53 -10.67
N ASP A 75 -0.63 11.23 -11.78
CA ASP A 75 0.20 12.18 -12.55
C ASP A 75 -0.62 13.20 -13.37
N ASP A 76 -1.95 13.06 -13.36
CA ASP A 76 -2.92 13.98 -13.94
C ASP A 76 -3.50 14.99 -12.93
N LEU A 77 -3.13 14.90 -11.65
CA LEU A 77 -3.63 15.78 -10.59
C LEU A 77 -2.55 16.75 -10.07
N GLU A 78 -2.93 18.01 -9.94
CA GLU A 78 -2.12 19.06 -9.31
C GLU A 78 -2.89 19.71 -8.15
N PRO A 79 -2.36 19.72 -6.91
CA PRO A 79 -1.05 19.19 -6.49
C PRO A 79 -0.97 17.66 -6.58
N PRO A 80 0.24 17.04 -6.57
CA PRO A 80 0.42 15.60 -6.67
C PRO A 80 -0.41 14.84 -5.63
N ARG A 81 -1.14 13.81 -6.08
CA ARG A 81 -1.96 12.93 -5.23
C ARG A 81 -1.52 11.48 -5.36
N TYR A 82 -1.86 10.66 -4.36
CA TYR A 82 -1.53 9.24 -4.32
C TYR A 82 -2.75 8.41 -3.94
N ARG A 83 -2.94 7.27 -4.58
CA ARG A 83 -4.05 6.37 -4.28
C ARG A 83 -3.52 4.99 -3.93
N PHE A 84 -4.14 4.36 -2.94
CA PHE A 84 -3.84 2.98 -2.59
C PHE A 84 -4.54 2.02 -3.57
N SER A 85 -3.87 0.92 -3.88
CA SER A 85 -4.51 -0.21 -4.56
C SER A 85 -3.95 -1.52 -4.07
N VAL A 86 -4.77 -2.55 -4.12
CA VAL A 86 -4.41 -3.91 -3.75
C VAL A 86 -4.59 -4.81 -4.96
N ARG A 87 -3.66 -5.75 -5.13
CA ARG A 87 -3.83 -6.83 -6.10
C ARG A 87 -4.62 -7.96 -5.44
N THR A 88 -5.76 -8.28 -6.00
CA THR A 88 -6.58 -9.43 -5.61
C THR A 88 -6.56 -10.48 -6.70
N GLN A 89 -6.74 -11.73 -6.30
CA GLN A 89 -6.83 -12.84 -7.23
C GLN A 89 -8.31 -13.14 -7.46
N ALA A 90 -8.77 -13.08 -8.71
CA ALA A 90 -10.08 -13.60 -9.08
C ALA A 90 -9.90 -14.91 -9.87
N GLY A 91 -10.23 -16.03 -9.24
CA GLY A 91 -10.08 -17.36 -9.85
C GLY A 91 -8.61 -17.79 -10.06
N GLU A 92 -8.40 -18.76 -10.95
CA GLU A 92 -7.12 -19.48 -11.04
C GLU A 92 -5.98 -18.71 -11.73
N SER A 93 -6.23 -17.59 -12.42
CA SER A 93 -5.15 -16.97 -13.24
C SER A 93 -5.26 -15.45 -13.47
N GLN A 94 -6.28 -14.77 -12.95
CA GLN A 94 -6.46 -13.33 -13.20
C GLN A 94 -6.22 -12.51 -11.94
N TRP A 95 -5.22 -11.63 -12.03
CA TRP A 95 -4.95 -10.61 -11.03
C TRP A 95 -5.76 -9.37 -11.38
N HIS A 96 -6.57 -8.90 -10.43
CA HIS A 96 -7.28 -7.64 -10.54
C HIS A 96 -6.64 -6.62 -9.61
N GLN A 97 -6.49 -5.40 -10.10
CA GLN A 97 -6.10 -4.28 -9.27
C GLN A 97 -7.36 -3.58 -8.79
N ILE A 98 -7.50 -3.46 -7.47
CA ILE A 98 -8.62 -2.76 -6.85
C ILE A 98 -8.10 -1.53 -6.15
N TRP A 99 -8.67 -0.38 -6.51
CA TRP A 99 -8.36 0.89 -5.87
C TRP A 99 -9.06 1.01 -4.52
N LEU A 100 -8.35 1.54 -3.52
CA LEU A 100 -8.84 1.76 -2.16
C LEU A 100 -8.97 3.26 -1.92
N GLY A 101 -10.18 3.70 -1.56
CA GLY A 101 -10.49 5.09 -1.23
C GLY A 101 -10.22 6.07 -2.38
N GLU A 102 -10.15 7.37 -2.04
CA GLU A 102 -9.82 8.45 -2.96
C GLU A 102 -8.32 8.73 -3.04
N ALA A 103 -7.93 9.65 -3.94
CA ALA A 103 -6.56 10.10 -4.07
C ALA A 103 -6.20 11.08 -2.93
N LEU A 104 -5.16 10.76 -2.18
CA LEU A 104 -4.70 11.43 -0.98
C LEU A 104 -3.58 12.43 -1.27
N SER A 105 -3.44 13.46 -0.44
CA SER A 105 -2.23 14.30 -0.45
C SER A 105 -1.01 13.53 0.08
N PRO A 106 0.23 13.96 -0.25
CA PRO A 106 1.45 13.31 0.25
C PRO A 106 1.47 13.08 1.76
N GLU A 107 0.98 14.05 2.52
CA GLU A 107 0.99 14.06 4.00
C GLU A 107 -0.03 13.08 4.59
N GLN A 108 -1.08 12.75 3.84
CA GLN A 108 -2.12 11.82 4.23
C GLN A 108 -1.71 10.35 4.02
N VAL A 109 -0.79 10.07 3.09
CA VAL A 109 -0.42 8.69 2.72
C VAL A 109 0.09 7.87 3.91
N PRO A 110 0.99 8.35 4.78
CA PRO A 110 1.45 7.57 5.92
C PRO A 110 0.33 7.19 6.89
N ALA A 111 -0.55 8.15 7.23
CA ALA A 111 -1.68 7.91 8.14
C ALA A 111 -2.68 6.90 7.55
N ALA A 112 -2.94 6.96 6.25
CA ALA A 112 -3.78 6.00 5.55
C ALA A 112 -3.18 4.59 5.56
N LEU A 113 -1.86 4.46 5.36
CA LEU A 113 -1.19 3.17 5.50
C LEU A 113 -1.37 2.62 6.92
N SER A 114 -1.13 3.42 7.96
CA SER A 114 -1.32 2.98 9.34
C SER A 114 -2.74 2.46 9.57
N ALA A 115 -3.76 3.20 9.15
CA ALA A 115 -5.15 2.79 9.31
C ALA A 115 -5.48 1.47 8.58
N LEU A 116 -4.94 1.27 7.38
CA LEU A 116 -5.09 0.01 6.64
C LEU A 116 -4.43 -1.17 7.35
N LEU A 117 -3.22 -0.97 7.89
CA LEU A 117 -2.50 -2.01 8.62
C LEU A 117 -3.21 -2.33 9.95
N ASP A 118 -3.67 -1.32 10.68
CA ASP A 118 -4.43 -1.49 11.91
C ASP A 118 -5.71 -2.27 11.66
N LEU A 119 -6.48 -1.88 10.64
CA LEU A 119 -7.69 -2.60 10.25
C LEU A 119 -7.35 -4.06 9.92
N PHE A 120 -6.33 -4.30 9.09
CA PHE A 120 -5.89 -5.66 8.77
C PHE A 120 -5.59 -6.48 10.03
N LEU A 121 -4.78 -5.95 10.95
CA LEU A 121 -4.43 -6.64 12.19
C LEU A 121 -5.64 -6.91 13.09
N GLN A 122 -6.66 -6.05 13.05
CA GLN A 122 -7.90 -6.22 13.82
C GLN A 122 -8.82 -7.32 13.23
N VAL A 123 -8.84 -7.46 11.91
CA VAL A 123 -9.78 -8.35 11.20
C VAL A 123 -9.14 -9.63 10.65
N SER A 124 -7.81 -9.73 10.71
CA SER A 124 -7.05 -10.86 10.21
C SER A 124 -7.30 -12.11 11.04
N LEU A 125 -7.40 -13.25 10.36
CA LEU A 125 -7.33 -14.56 10.98
C LEU A 125 -5.86 -14.94 11.24
N VAL A 126 -5.64 -15.97 12.05
CA VAL A 126 -4.29 -16.51 12.32
C VAL A 126 -3.63 -16.91 10.99
N ASP A 127 -2.38 -16.48 10.80
CA ASP A 127 -1.56 -16.71 9.61
C ASP A 127 -2.15 -16.19 8.28
N GLU A 128 -3.18 -15.33 8.35
CA GLU A 128 -3.77 -14.70 7.18
C GLU A 128 -2.86 -13.58 6.66
N THR A 129 -2.64 -13.54 5.34
CA THR A 129 -1.94 -12.44 4.67
C THR A 129 -2.91 -11.29 4.36
N PHE A 130 -2.37 -10.08 4.14
CA PHE A 130 -3.18 -8.91 3.77
C PHE A 130 -4.05 -9.17 2.52
N GLN A 131 -3.48 -9.86 1.52
CA GLN A 131 -4.20 -10.22 0.30
C GLN A 131 -5.38 -11.15 0.58
N GLN A 132 -5.19 -12.17 1.43
CA GLN A 132 -6.25 -13.10 1.80
C GLN A 132 -7.37 -12.40 2.57
N ALA A 133 -7.01 -11.51 3.51
CA ALA A 133 -8.00 -10.71 4.24
C ALA A 133 -8.83 -9.83 3.29
N VAL A 134 -8.20 -9.14 2.33
CA VAL A 134 -8.91 -8.36 1.31
C VAL A 134 -9.80 -9.23 0.43
N ASN A 135 -9.34 -10.41 0.00
CA ASN A 135 -10.14 -11.32 -0.81
C ASN A 135 -11.37 -11.85 -0.03
N ARG A 136 -11.22 -12.11 1.27
CA ARG A 136 -12.28 -12.65 2.14
C ARG A 136 -13.32 -11.59 2.52
N LEU A 137 -12.86 -10.42 2.95
CA LEU A 137 -13.72 -9.34 3.46
C LEU A 137 -14.24 -8.42 2.36
N GLY A 138 -13.58 -8.42 1.20
CA GLY A 138 -13.80 -7.47 0.13
C GLY A 138 -13.01 -6.17 0.35
N SER A 139 -12.62 -5.54 -0.76
CA SER A 139 -11.87 -4.28 -0.77
C SER A 139 -12.64 -3.09 -0.19
N LYS A 140 -13.98 -3.17 -0.16
CA LYS A 140 -14.85 -2.06 0.25
C LYS A 140 -14.57 -1.63 1.69
N ILE A 141 -14.40 -2.58 2.61
CA ILE A 141 -14.13 -2.29 4.03
C ILE A 141 -12.81 -1.52 4.19
N PHE A 142 -11.79 -1.88 3.41
CA PHE A 142 -10.50 -1.18 3.41
C PHE A 142 -10.56 0.21 2.75
N ALA A 143 -11.39 0.38 1.72
CA ALA A 143 -11.62 1.68 1.11
C ALA A 143 -12.35 2.64 2.07
N GLU A 144 -13.40 2.15 2.74
CA GLU A 144 -14.18 2.91 3.72
C GLU A 144 -13.31 3.35 4.91
N GLU A 145 -12.35 2.52 5.35
CA GLU A 145 -11.41 2.88 6.42
C GLU A 145 -10.56 4.11 6.08
N ILE A 146 -10.07 4.22 4.84
CA ILE A 146 -9.32 5.39 4.38
C ILE A 146 -10.22 6.61 4.31
N GLU A 147 -11.44 6.44 3.79
CA GLU A 147 -12.42 7.53 3.65
C GLU A 147 -12.85 8.06 5.02
N ASP A 148 -13.14 7.19 5.98
CA ASP A 148 -13.58 7.55 7.33
C ASP A 148 -12.50 8.26 8.15
N LEU A 149 -11.23 7.88 7.94
CA LEU A 149 -10.08 8.55 8.55
C LEU A 149 -10.05 10.05 8.20
N PHE A 150 -10.31 10.40 6.95
CA PHE A 150 -10.23 11.80 6.49
C PHE A 150 -11.56 12.54 6.42
N ALA A 151 -12.69 11.82 6.45
CA ALA A 151 -14.00 12.39 6.66
C ALA A 151 -14.26 12.83 8.11
N GLY A 152 -13.31 12.58 9.03
CA GLY A 152 -13.47 12.87 10.46
C GLY A 152 -14.51 11.98 11.14
N ARG A 153 -14.84 10.82 10.54
CA ARG A 153 -15.84 9.88 11.04
C ARG A 153 -15.24 8.76 11.91
N ARG A 154 -13.91 8.69 11.99
CA ARG A 154 -13.20 7.81 12.92
C ARG A 154 -13.41 8.29 14.36
N SER A 155 -14.41 7.72 15.04
CA SER A 155 -14.54 7.84 16.50
C SER A 155 -13.42 7.01 17.13
N ALA A 156 -12.61 7.61 18.02
CA ALA A 156 -11.56 6.91 18.75
C ALA A 156 -12.14 5.63 19.38
N ARG A 157 -11.69 4.47 18.92
CA ARG A 157 -11.98 3.15 19.50
C ARG A 157 -10.71 2.60 20.11
#